data_AF-A0A662BPN5-F1
#
_entry.id   AF-A0A662BPN5-F1
#
_cell.length_a   1.000
_cell.length_b   1.000
_cell.length_c   1.000
_cell.angle_alpha   90.00
_cell.angle_beta   90.00
_cell.angle_gamma   90.00
#
_symmetry.space_group_name_H-M   'P 1'
#
loop_
_entity.id
_entity.type
_entity.pdbx_description
1 polymer ?
#
loop_
_entity_poly.entity_id
_entity_poly.type
_entity_poly.pdbx_seq_one_letter_code
_entity_poly.pdbx_strand_id
1 'polypeptide(L)' 'FESHFNKTVPENAPYYKHNYEGDDDMPAHLKTSILGSSVQIPITNGNINMGIWQGIYLCEHRDYGGSRSLVITAFGE' A
#
# COMPACT_ATOMS: atom_id res chain seq x y z
N PHE A 1 -3.27 -5.31 10.30
CA PHE A 1 -2.39 -4.30 9.67
C PHE A 1 -2.87 -2.89 9.96
N GLU A 2 -4.08 -2.55 9.53
CA GLU A 2 -4.67 -1.21 9.70
C GLU A 2 -4.59 -0.65 11.13
N SER A 3 -5.05 -1.38 12.15
CA SER A 3 -5.03 -0.88 13.54
C SER A 3 -3.61 -0.61 14.07
N HIS A 4 -2.58 -1.25 13.53
CA HIS A 4 -1.20 -0.94 13.88
C HIS A 4 -0.74 0.36 13.18
N PHE A 5 -1.04 0.50 11.88
CA PHE A 5 -0.73 1.70 11.12
C PHE A 5 -1.46 2.94 11.62
N ASN A 6 -2.71 2.82 12.09
CA ASN A 6 -3.42 3.96 12.68
C ASN A 6 -2.83 4.41 14.02
N LYS A 7 -2.01 3.57 14.68
CA LYS A 7 -1.24 3.97 15.87
C LYS A 7 0.09 4.63 15.51
N THR A 8 0.79 4.11 14.50
CA THR A 8 2.13 4.60 14.13
C THR A 8 2.08 5.80 13.18
N VAL A 9 1.05 5.87 12.34
CA VAL A 9 0.78 6.94 11.37
C VAL A 9 -0.68 7.41 11.60
N PRO A 10 -0.96 8.10 12.72
CA PRO A 10 -2.31 8.48 13.10
C PRO A 10 -2.81 9.63 12.24
N GLU A 11 -4.11 9.63 11.94
CA GLU A 11 -4.80 10.81 11.44
C GLU A 11 -4.72 11.97 12.42
N ASN A 12 -4.86 13.20 11.91
CA ASN A 12 -4.92 14.42 12.71
C ASN A 12 -3.70 14.66 13.63
N ALA A 13 -2.54 14.09 13.30
CA ALA A 13 -1.33 14.41 14.03
C ALA A 13 -1.02 15.91 13.89
N PRO A 14 -0.77 16.65 14.99
CA PRO A 14 -0.76 18.12 14.98
C PRO A 14 0.38 18.74 14.15
N TYR A 15 1.36 17.92 13.75
CA TYR A 15 2.48 18.33 12.92
C TYR A 15 2.28 18.03 11.43
N TYR A 16 1.19 17.35 11.05
CA TYR A 16 0.84 17.15 9.64
C TYR A 16 0.33 18.46 9.05
N LYS A 17 0.79 18.75 7.83
CA LYS A 17 0.45 19.98 7.10
C LYS A 17 -0.36 19.72 5.83
N HIS A 18 -0.36 18.48 5.35
CA HIS A 18 -1.00 18.09 4.09
C HIS A 18 -2.28 17.30 4.39
N ASN A 19 -3.34 18.00 4.74
CA ASN A 19 -4.66 17.44 5.03
C ASN A 19 -5.73 18.09 4.15
N TYR A 20 -5.35 18.49 2.94
CA TYR A 20 -6.22 19.28 2.06
C TYR A 20 -7.39 18.44 1.54
N GLU A 21 -7.22 17.11 1.52
CA GLU A 21 -8.23 16.18 1.02
C GLU A 21 -8.91 15.36 2.13
N GLY A 22 -8.66 15.66 3.40
CA GLY A 22 -9.19 14.92 4.55
C GLY A 22 -8.12 14.55 5.58
N ASP A 23 -8.57 14.03 6.72
CA ASP A 23 -7.70 13.70 7.85
C ASP A 23 -6.75 12.52 7.54
N ASP A 24 -7.14 11.68 6.59
CA ASP A 24 -6.45 10.49 6.09
C ASP A 24 -5.44 10.78 4.96
N ASP A 25 -5.37 12.02 4.48
CA ASP A 25 -4.52 12.47 3.37
C ASP A 25 -3.02 12.28 3.66
N MET A 26 -2.46 13.05 4.61
CA MET A 26 -1.05 12.87 5.03
C MET A 26 -0.75 11.44 5.50
N PRO A 27 -1.59 10.80 6.35
CA PRO A 27 -1.37 9.40 6.73
C PRO A 27 -1.27 8.44 5.54
N ALA A 28 -2.11 8.59 4.51
CA ALA A 28 -2.07 7.71 3.34
C ALA A 28 -0.75 7.84 2.57
N HIS A 29 -0.24 9.06 2.41
CA HIS A 29 1.08 9.31 1.81
C HIS A 29 2.21 8.64 2.61
N LEU A 30 2.17 8.74 3.94
CA LEU A 30 3.17 8.13 4.82
C LEU A 30 3.08 6.60 4.82
N LYS A 31 1.87 6.03 4.97
CA LYS A 31 1.64 4.57 4.93
C LYS A 31 2.12 3.98 3.61
N THR A 32 1.84 4.65 2.49
CA THR A 32 2.32 4.25 1.15
C THR A 32 3.85 4.32 1.04
N SER A 33 4.47 5.38 1.57
CA SER A 33 5.93 5.53 1.52
C SER A 33 6.67 4.48 2.36
N ILE A 34 6.03 4.00 3.45
CA ILE A 34 6.58 2.96 4.32
C ILE A 34 6.41 1.56 3.71
N LEU A 35 5.22 1.25 3.17
CA LEU A 35 4.88 -0.06 2.65
C LEU A 35 5.37 -0.30 1.22
N GLY A 36 5.55 0.78 0.45
CA GLY A 36 5.87 0.75 -0.97
C GLY A 36 4.62 0.63 -1.86
N SER A 37 4.76 1.08 -3.10
CA SER A 37 3.70 1.05 -4.12
C SER A 37 3.77 -0.13 -5.08
N SER A 38 4.77 -1.01 -4.94
CA SER A 38 4.99 -2.14 -5.84
C SER A 38 5.76 -3.26 -5.14
N VAL A 39 5.54 -4.48 -5.60
CA VAL A 39 6.34 -5.66 -5.22
C VAL A 39 6.86 -6.35 -6.47
N GLN A 40 8.04 -6.96 -6.36
CA GLN A 40 8.60 -7.82 -7.40
C GLN A 40 8.52 -9.27 -6.93
N ILE A 41 7.99 -10.14 -7.78
CA ILE A 41 7.73 -11.54 -7.43
C ILE A 41 8.35 -12.43 -8.51
N PRO A 42 9.20 -13.41 -8.13
CA PRO A 42 9.78 -14.32 -9.11
C PRO A 42 8.70 -15.20 -9.74
N ILE A 43 8.92 -15.58 -11.00
CA ILE A 43 8.12 -16.57 -11.71
C ILE A 43 9.02 -17.77 -11.99
N THR A 44 8.55 -18.98 -11.71
CA THR A 44 9.31 -20.21 -11.92
C THR A 44 8.41 -21.24 -12.59
N ASN A 45 8.82 -21.76 -13.74
CA ASN A 45 8.02 -22.70 -14.56
C ASN A 45 6.59 -22.19 -14.82
N GLY A 46 6.45 -20.90 -15.18
CA GLY A 46 5.16 -20.27 -15.45
C GLY A 46 4.27 -20.00 -14.22
N ASN A 47 4.75 -20.25 -13.00
CA ASN A 47 3.99 -20.05 -11.76
C ASN A 47 4.58 -18.92 -10.91
N ILE A 48 3.72 -18.14 -10.26
CA ILE A 48 4.16 -17.13 -9.28
C ILE A 48 4.82 -17.85 -8.11
N ASN A 49 6.10 -17.56 -7.86
CA ASN A 49 6.90 -18.24 -6.85
C ASN A 49 6.73 -17.52 -5.50
N MET A 50 5.69 -17.90 -4.76
CA MET A 50 5.37 -17.40 -3.44
C MET A 50 5.43 -18.51 -2.40
N GLY A 51 5.82 -18.15 -1.17
CA GLY A 51 5.70 -19.02 0.00
C GLY A 51 4.24 -19.24 0.39
N ILE A 52 3.98 -20.33 1.12
CA ILE A 52 2.63 -20.78 1.51
C ILE A 52 1.80 -19.74 2.30
N TRP A 53 2.45 -18.72 2.87
CA TRP A 53 1.80 -17.65 3.66
C TRP A 53 1.93 -16.26 3.04
N GLN A 54 2.52 -16.14 1.84
CA GLN A 54 2.65 -14.85 1.17
C GLN A 54 1.36 -14.51 0.41
N GLY A 55 0.95 -13.25 0.52
CA GLY A 55 -0.18 -12.69 -0.20
C GLY A 55 0.19 -11.34 -0.80
N ILE A 56 -0.43 -11.00 -1.92
CA ILE A 56 -0.30 -9.69 -2.57
C ILE A 56 -1.53 -8.88 -2.18
N TYR A 57 -1.33 -7.71 -1.61
CA TYR A 57 -2.40 -6.85 -1.13
C TYR A 57 -2.33 -5.49 -1.81
N LEU A 58 -3.47 -5.02 -2.31
CA LEU A 58 -3.69 -3.60 -2.56
C LEU A 58 -4.13 -2.96 -1.25
N CYS A 59 -3.27 -2.14 -0.67
CA CYS A 59 -3.57 -1.39 0.54
C CYS A 59 -4.13 -0.02 0.18
N GLU A 60 -5.45 0.14 0.20
CA GLU A 60 -6.06 1.45 0.17
C GLU A 60 -5.92 2.09 1.55
N HIS A 61 -5.40 3.33 1.59
CA HIS A 61 -5.13 4.04 2.84
C HIS A 61 -6.00 5.28 3.03
N ARG A 62 -6.82 5.60 2.04
CA ARG A 62 -7.88 6.60 2.14
C ARG A 62 -9.19 5.90 2.49
N ASP A 63 -9.96 6.48 3.41
CA ASP A 63 -11.29 6.02 3.78
C ASP A 63 -12.25 6.05 2.56
N TYR A 64 -12.00 7.00 1.65
CA TYR A 64 -12.78 7.20 0.42
C TYR A 64 -11.89 7.33 -0.82
N GLY A 65 -10.97 6.38 -1.02
CA GLY A 65 -9.97 6.43 -2.10
C GLY A 65 -10.52 6.31 -3.52
N GLY A 66 -11.69 5.71 -3.71
CA GLY A 66 -12.26 5.44 -5.03
C GLY A 66 -11.56 4.29 -5.77
N SER A 67 -11.77 4.19 -7.08
CA SER A 67 -11.20 3.09 -7.89
C SER A 67 -9.69 3.21 -8.05
N ARG A 68 -9.01 2.05 -8.10
CA ARG A 68 -7.57 1.94 -8.31
C ARG A 68 -7.27 1.08 -9.54
N SER A 69 -6.15 1.37 -10.18
CA SER A 69 -5.61 0.58 -11.28
C SER A 69 -4.29 -0.07 -10.84
N LEU A 70 -4.13 -1.34 -11.17
CA LEU A 70 -2.90 -2.09 -10.94
C LEU A 70 -2.23 -2.36 -12.28
N VAL A 71 -0.92 -2.15 -12.34
CA VAL A 71 -0.11 -2.48 -13.51
C VAL A 71 0.69 -3.73 -13.17
N ILE A 72 0.59 -4.74 -14.04
CA ILE A 72 1.35 -5.98 -13.93
C ILE A 72 2.30 -6.05 -15.13
N THR A 73 3.59 -6.07 -14.84
CA THR A 73 4.63 -6.28 -15.85
C THR A 73 5.29 -7.61 -15.57
N ALA A 74 5.25 -8.52 -16.54
CA ALA A 74 5.97 -9.79 -16.50
C ALA A 74 7.01 -9.80 -17.64
N PHE A 75 8.24 -10.19 -17.31
CA PHE A 75 9.35 -10.29 -18.26
C PHE A 75 10.25 -11.45 -17.85
N GLY A 76 10.84 -12.12 -18.83
CA GLY A 76 11.64 -13.34 -18.63
C GLY A 76 11.52 -14.27 -19.83
N GLU A 77 12.17 -15.43 -19.74
CA GLU A 77 12.11 -16.54 -20.71
C GLU A 77 11.48 -17.79 -20.07
#